data_AF-A0A2D7ZIQ7-F1
#
_entry.id   AF-A0A2D7ZIQ7-F1
#
_cell.length_a   1.000
_cell.length_b   1.000
_cell.length_c   1.000
_cell.angle_alpha   90.00
_cell.angle_beta   90.00
_cell.angle_gamma   90.00
#
_symmetry.space_group_name_H-M   'P 1'
#
loop_
_entity.id
_entity.type
_entity.pdbx_description
1 polymer ?
#
loop_
_entity_poly.entity_id
_entity_poly.type
_entity_poly.pdbx_seq_one_letter_code
_entity_poly.pdbx_strand_id
1 'polypeptide(L)'
;MAKRTNGKLNQLMSQLPEGLLVDSAWMSDHGYSTGLRSQYVSAGWLEQPARRVYRRPRGTLRWEHVVISLQTLLQQVYLVGGRTALELQGFSHYLSTNIREVHLYGPKPLPGWVEHLNVGARFHYHNNEKLFQNDPITFGLTSLAWDVANNEGGSDDPIHGSAKSMPWGHFEWPLSVSTPERAILEMLDQLPKKESFHQVDKMMESLTTLSPRRLSKLLRDCKSVKVKRLFFFFAFRHNHRWLSHLDPEAFDLGSGKRMLVKGGKLDPRFMITIPEDLDGQP
;
A
#
# COMPACT_ATOMS: atom_id res chain seq x y z
N MET A 1 4.28 -23.36 -39.44
CA MET A 1 4.52 -22.79 -38.09
C MET A 1 3.60 -21.60 -37.76
N ALA A 2 3.27 -20.72 -38.72
CA ALA A 2 2.42 -19.52 -38.50
C ALA A 2 1.06 -19.76 -37.80
N LYS A 3 0.36 -20.87 -38.09
CA LYS A 3 -0.96 -21.18 -37.51
C LYS A 3 -0.92 -21.45 -35.99
N ARG A 4 0.18 -22.04 -35.48
CA ARG A 4 0.41 -22.23 -34.02
C ARG A 4 0.82 -20.93 -33.33
N THR A 5 1.62 -20.11 -34.01
CA THR A 5 2.06 -18.80 -33.49
C THR A 5 0.90 -17.82 -33.33
N ASN A 6 -0.06 -17.81 -34.27
CA ASN A 6 -1.29 -17.00 -34.14
C ASN A 6 -2.18 -17.45 -32.97
N GLY A 7 -2.28 -18.77 -32.74
CA GLY A 7 -3.03 -19.30 -31.59
C GLY A 7 -2.42 -18.87 -30.25
N LYS A 8 -1.08 -18.99 -30.11
CA LYS A 8 -0.36 -18.55 -28.91
C LYS A 8 -0.40 -17.04 -28.71
N LEU A 9 -0.35 -16.26 -29.79
CA LEU A 9 -0.47 -14.81 -29.70
C LEU A 9 -1.87 -14.41 -29.22
N ASN A 10 -2.93 -15.00 -29.78
CA ASN A 10 -4.31 -14.73 -29.33
C ASN A 10 -4.51 -15.14 -27.87
N GLN A 11 -3.92 -16.26 -27.45
CA GLN A 11 -3.92 -16.68 -26.04
C GLN A 11 -3.23 -15.63 -25.15
N LEU A 12 -2.07 -15.12 -25.56
CA LEU A 12 -1.36 -14.06 -24.83
C LEU A 12 -2.20 -12.79 -24.73
N MET A 13 -2.83 -12.38 -25.83
CA MET A 13 -3.70 -11.19 -25.86
C MET A 13 -4.96 -11.37 -25.00
N SER A 14 -5.40 -12.60 -24.73
CA SER A 14 -6.49 -12.86 -23.79
C SER A 14 -6.02 -12.88 -22.33
N GLN A 15 -4.79 -13.33 -22.06
CA GLN A 15 -4.28 -13.54 -20.70
C GLN A 15 -3.53 -12.32 -20.14
N LEU A 16 -2.90 -11.52 -21.01
CA LEU A 16 -2.22 -10.28 -20.66
C LEU A 16 -3.09 -9.13 -21.14
N PRO A 17 -3.83 -8.45 -20.25
CA PRO A 17 -4.56 -7.25 -20.59
C PRO A 17 -3.63 -6.11 -20.99
N GLU A 18 -4.16 -5.15 -21.72
CA GLU A 18 -3.37 -4.02 -22.19
C GLU A 18 -2.92 -3.10 -21.05
N GLY A 19 -1.66 -2.66 -21.10
CA GLY A 19 -1.05 -1.78 -20.10
C GLY A 19 -0.45 -2.50 -18.88
N LEU A 20 -0.89 -3.71 -18.55
CA LEU A 20 -0.36 -4.51 -17.45
C LEU A 20 0.96 -5.22 -17.82
N LEU A 21 1.71 -5.58 -16.79
CA LEU A 21 3.07 -6.09 -16.83
C LEU A 21 3.10 -7.55 -16.38
N VAL A 22 3.95 -8.33 -17.04
CA VAL A 22 4.30 -9.70 -16.61
C VAL A 22 5.80 -9.87 -16.71
N ASP A 23 6.36 -10.74 -15.88
CA ASP A 23 7.79 -11.05 -15.92
C ASP A 23 8.09 -12.29 -16.77
N SER A 24 9.37 -12.58 -16.92
CA SER A 24 9.83 -13.76 -17.65
C SER A 24 9.40 -15.08 -17.02
N ALA A 25 9.17 -15.13 -15.70
CA ALA A 25 8.73 -16.35 -15.03
C ALA A 25 7.28 -16.64 -15.41
N TRP A 26 6.39 -15.66 -15.25
CA TRP A 26 5.00 -15.74 -15.70
C TRP A 26 4.91 -16.15 -17.17
N MET A 27 5.68 -15.51 -18.05
CA MET A 27 5.70 -15.87 -19.48
C MET A 27 6.14 -17.32 -19.72
N SER A 28 7.12 -17.81 -18.96
CA SER A 28 7.60 -19.19 -19.12
C SER A 28 6.57 -20.20 -18.62
N ASP A 29 5.92 -19.91 -17.49
CA ASP A 29 4.88 -20.76 -16.89
C ASP A 29 3.64 -20.87 -17.81
N HIS A 30 3.37 -19.84 -18.62
CA HIS A 30 2.31 -19.86 -19.63
C HIS A 30 2.77 -20.41 -21.00
N GLY A 31 3.99 -20.96 -21.07
CA GLY A 31 4.53 -21.64 -22.25
C GLY A 31 5.08 -20.71 -23.33
N TYR A 32 5.45 -19.47 -22.99
CA TYR A 32 6.12 -18.55 -23.91
C TYR A 32 7.64 -18.65 -23.74
N SER A 33 8.28 -19.33 -24.69
CA SER A 33 9.75 -19.49 -24.71
C SER A 33 10.47 -18.16 -24.87
N THR A 34 11.77 -18.12 -24.56
CA THR A 34 12.60 -16.92 -24.75
C THR A 34 12.61 -16.47 -26.21
N GLY A 35 12.67 -17.41 -27.16
CA GLY A 35 12.60 -17.09 -28.59
C GLY A 35 11.26 -16.47 -28.99
N LEU A 36 10.14 -16.99 -28.45
CA LEU A 36 8.81 -16.45 -28.73
C LEU A 36 8.62 -15.05 -28.15
N ARG A 37 9.14 -14.81 -26.94
CA ARG A 37 9.20 -13.49 -26.31
C ARG A 37 9.96 -12.49 -27.18
N SER A 38 11.17 -12.85 -27.63
CA SER A 38 11.97 -12.01 -28.52
C SER A 38 11.25 -11.72 -29.84
N GLN A 39 10.60 -12.73 -30.43
CA GLN A 39 9.80 -12.56 -31.64
C GLN A 39 8.63 -11.59 -31.44
N TYR A 40 7.91 -11.69 -30.32
CA TYR A 40 6.78 -10.81 -30.03
C TYR A 40 7.23 -9.38 -29.73
N VAL A 41 8.38 -9.19 -29.09
CA VAL A 41 8.99 -7.87 -28.92
C VAL A 41 9.43 -7.29 -30.27
N SER A 42 10.15 -8.06 -31.10
CA SER A 42 10.61 -7.59 -32.40
C SER A 42 9.47 -7.25 -33.37
N ALA A 43 8.36 -7.96 -33.25
CA ALA A 43 7.16 -7.74 -34.06
C ALA A 43 6.21 -6.68 -33.48
N GLY A 44 6.56 -6.04 -32.35
CA GLY A 44 5.77 -4.97 -31.74
C GLY A 44 4.51 -5.43 -30.99
N TRP A 45 4.30 -6.73 -30.80
CA TRP A 45 3.19 -7.26 -30.00
C TRP A 45 3.42 -7.09 -28.49
N LEU A 46 4.68 -6.99 -28.07
CA LEU A 46 5.09 -6.74 -26.69
C LEU A 46 6.11 -5.61 -26.63
N GLU A 47 6.05 -4.82 -25.56
CA GLU A 47 7.10 -3.91 -25.14
C GLU A 47 7.88 -4.50 -23.97
N GLN A 48 9.17 -4.13 -23.86
CA GLN A 48 10.03 -4.51 -22.74
C GLN A 48 10.43 -3.26 -21.94
N PRO A 49 9.60 -2.81 -20.97
CA PRO A 49 9.87 -1.59 -20.19
C PRO A 49 11.03 -1.74 -19.19
N ALA A 50 11.38 -2.96 -18.83
CA ALA A 50 12.56 -3.29 -18.03
C ALA A 50 13.08 -4.69 -18.41
N ARG A 51 14.32 -5.01 -18.05
CA ARG A 51 14.91 -6.33 -18.33
C ARG A 51 13.99 -7.44 -17.81
N ARG A 52 13.61 -8.36 -18.71
CA ARG A 52 12.72 -9.52 -18.42
C ARG A 52 11.29 -9.16 -18.02
N VAL A 53 10.86 -7.92 -18.21
CA VAL A 53 9.47 -7.49 -18.01
C VAL A 53 8.85 -7.23 -19.36
N TYR A 54 7.61 -7.64 -19.54
CA TYR A 54 6.88 -7.50 -20.79
C TYR A 54 5.52 -6.89 -20.53
N ARG A 55 5.04 -6.06 -21.44
CA ARG A 55 3.66 -5.59 -21.47
C ARG A 55 3.15 -5.52 -22.89
N ARG A 56 1.83 -5.50 -23.05
CA ARG A 56 1.23 -5.09 -24.32
C ARG A 56 1.34 -3.58 -24.49
N PRO A 57 1.64 -3.09 -25.72
CA PRO A 57 1.61 -1.67 -26.03
C PRO A 57 0.22 -1.08 -25.75
N ARG A 58 0.13 -0.15 -24.78
CA ARG A 58 -1.03 0.74 -24.60
C ARG A 58 -0.66 1.90 -23.69
N GLY A 59 -0.79 3.12 -24.21
CA GLY A 59 -0.62 4.36 -23.46
C GLY A 59 0.71 4.46 -22.70
N THR A 60 0.81 5.45 -21.84
CA THR A 60 1.95 5.64 -20.94
C THR A 60 1.86 4.67 -19.76
N LEU A 61 2.96 3.99 -19.44
CA LEU A 61 3.04 3.16 -18.24
C LEU A 61 2.95 4.05 -17.00
N ARG A 62 2.09 3.68 -16.05
CA ARG A 62 1.88 4.38 -14.78
C ARG A 62 2.14 3.45 -13.62
N TRP A 63 2.38 4.00 -12.43
CA TRP A 63 2.64 3.22 -11.24
C TRP A 63 1.47 2.29 -10.88
N GLU A 64 0.22 2.67 -11.16
CA GLU A 64 -0.95 1.83 -10.89
C GLU A 64 -0.93 0.55 -11.70
N HIS A 65 -0.54 0.61 -12.98
CA HIS A 65 -0.37 -0.58 -13.80
C HIS A 65 0.66 -1.55 -13.18
N VAL A 66 1.73 -1.03 -12.60
CA VAL A 66 2.75 -1.85 -11.90
C VAL A 66 2.14 -2.55 -10.69
N VAL A 67 1.44 -1.80 -9.83
CA VAL A 67 0.85 -2.35 -8.61
C VAL A 67 -0.25 -3.37 -8.93
N ILE A 68 -1.15 -3.04 -9.86
CA ILE A 68 -2.20 -3.96 -10.31
C ILE A 68 -1.59 -5.24 -10.88
N SER A 69 -0.52 -5.12 -11.67
CA SER A 69 0.18 -6.29 -12.23
C SER A 69 0.78 -7.18 -11.13
N LEU A 70 1.41 -6.56 -10.13
CA LEU A 70 1.94 -7.27 -8.96
C LEU A 70 0.82 -7.99 -8.20
N GLN A 71 -0.30 -7.32 -7.95
CA GLN A 71 -1.42 -7.83 -7.17
C GLN A 71 -2.25 -8.91 -7.89
N THR A 72 -2.39 -8.81 -9.21
CA THR A 72 -3.31 -9.66 -10.01
C THR A 72 -2.55 -10.73 -10.78
N LEU A 73 -1.87 -10.36 -11.88
CA LEU A 73 -1.22 -11.30 -12.80
C LEU A 73 -0.07 -12.05 -12.17
N LEU A 74 0.73 -11.35 -11.35
CA LEU A 74 1.90 -11.92 -10.69
C LEU A 74 1.60 -12.51 -9.33
N GLN A 75 0.36 -12.36 -8.83
CA GLN A 75 -0.11 -12.90 -7.55
C GLN A 75 0.91 -12.66 -6.43
N GLN A 76 1.37 -11.41 -6.28
CA GLN A 76 2.21 -10.98 -5.16
C GLN A 76 1.39 -10.21 -4.13
N VAL A 77 1.63 -10.50 -2.85
CA VAL A 77 0.93 -9.86 -1.72
C VAL A 77 1.50 -8.47 -1.48
N TYR A 78 0.89 -7.45 -2.08
CA TYR A 78 1.17 -6.06 -1.76
C TYR A 78 -0.10 -5.27 -1.54
N LEU A 79 -0.04 -4.33 -0.60
CA LEU A 79 -1.06 -3.34 -0.32
C LEU A 79 -0.51 -1.95 -0.58
N VAL A 80 -1.25 -1.11 -1.30
CA VAL A 80 -0.95 0.33 -1.33
C VAL A 80 -1.30 0.89 0.03
N GLY A 81 -0.32 1.42 0.76
CA GLY A 81 -0.51 1.83 2.15
C GLY A 81 0.01 3.22 2.45
N GLY A 82 0.04 3.57 3.73
CA GLY A 82 0.59 4.84 4.22
C GLY A 82 -0.02 6.07 3.53
N ARG A 83 0.82 7.06 3.24
CA ARG A 83 0.40 8.31 2.58
C ARG A 83 -0.28 8.08 1.24
N THR A 84 0.26 7.17 0.41
CA THR A 84 -0.31 6.86 -0.92
C THR A 84 -1.77 6.41 -0.82
N ALA A 85 -2.09 5.56 0.15
CA ALA A 85 -3.46 5.10 0.35
C ALA A 85 -4.39 6.22 0.81
N LEU A 86 -3.92 7.13 1.67
CA LEU A 86 -4.71 8.26 2.16
C LEU A 86 -4.98 9.28 1.03
N GLU A 87 -3.96 9.58 0.21
CA GLU A 87 -4.08 10.44 -0.96
C GLU A 87 -5.08 9.88 -1.98
N LEU A 88 -4.98 8.59 -2.33
CA LEU A 88 -5.93 7.92 -3.24
C LEU A 88 -7.38 7.94 -2.75
N GLN A 89 -7.56 8.02 -1.44
CA GLN A 89 -8.88 8.05 -0.80
C GLN A 89 -9.40 9.46 -0.55
N GLY A 90 -8.68 10.49 -1.02
CA GLY A 90 -9.14 11.89 -0.98
C GLY A 90 -8.89 12.62 0.34
N PHE A 91 -8.14 12.03 1.28
CA PHE A 91 -7.80 12.67 2.56
C PHE A 91 -6.74 13.76 2.43
N SER A 92 -6.03 13.80 1.30
CA SER A 92 -5.12 14.89 0.98
C SER A 92 -5.85 16.02 0.25
N HIS A 93 -6.44 16.95 1.01
CA HIS A 93 -7.04 18.17 0.42
C HIS A 93 -5.99 19.22 -0.01
N TYR A 94 -4.71 19.04 0.34
CA TYR A 94 -3.63 20.02 0.13
C TYR A 94 -2.27 19.47 -0.34
N LEU A 95 -2.07 18.15 -0.44
CA LEU A 95 -0.83 17.56 -0.96
C LEU A 95 -1.02 17.15 -2.42
N SER A 96 0.04 17.34 -3.22
CA SER A 96 0.02 17.42 -4.68
C SER A 96 -0.86 16.38 -5.39
N THR A 97 -1.53 16.81 -6.47
CA THR A 97 -2.37 15.98 -7.35
C THR A 97 -1.60 14.85 -8.07
N ASN A 98 -0.27 14.81 -7.97
CA ASN A 98 0.56 13.80 -8.62
C ASN A 98 1.36 13.00 -7.58
N ILE A 99 0.95 11.75 -7.36
CA ILE A 99 1.62 10.81 -6.46
C ILE A 99 3.01 10.49 -7.01
N ARG A 100 4.05 11.06 -6.39
CA ARG A 100 5.46 10.83 -6.75
C ARG A 100 6.12 9.71 -5.95
N GLU A 101 5.54 9.34 -4.82
CA GLU A 101 6.02 8.27 -3.95
C GLU A 101 4.89 7.28 -3.67
N VAL A 102 5.14 6.01 -4.00
CA VAL A 102 4.17 4.92 -3.85
C VAL A 102 4.64 4.01 -2.74
N HIS A 103 3.89 3.96 -1.63
CA HIS A 103 4.20 3.13 -0.49
C HIS A 103 3.48 1.78 -0.64
N LEU A 104 4.26 0.71 -0.76
CA LEU A 104 3.76 -0.66 -0.85
C LEU A 104 4.17 -1.45 0.38
N TYR A 105 3.19 -2.10 1.00
CA TYR A 105 3.37 -2.95 2.17
C TYR A 105 3.19 -4.40 1.75
N GLY A 106 4.12 -5.27 2.13
CA GLY A 106 4.07 -6.69 1.79
C GLY A 106 5.07 -7.50 2.61
N PRO A 107 5.04 -8.84 2.52
CA PRO A 107 5.92 -9.71 3.29
C PRO A 107 7.33 -9.82 2.69
N LYS A 108 7.49 -9.53 1.40
CA LYS A 108 8.75 -9.67 0.65
C LYS A 108 9.11 -8.39 -0.09
N PRO A 109 10.41 -8.08 -0.29
CA PRO A 109 10.84 -6.94 -1.10
C PRO A 109 10.28 -6.98 -2.52
N LEU A 110 10.09 -5.80 -3.10
CA LEU A 110 9.63 -5.65 -4.48
C LEU A 110 10.59 -6.34 -5.46
N PRO A 111 10.07 -6.90 -6.57
CA PRO A 111 10.91 -7.41 -7.63
C PRO A 111 11.88 -6.34 -8.13
N GLY A 112 13.16 -6.68 -8.30
CA GLY A 112 14.20 -5.69 -8.65
C GLY A 112 13.95 -4.93 -9.96
N TRP A 113 13.12 -5.46 -10.86
CA TRP A 113 12.74 -4.74 -12.09
C TRP A 113 11.85 -3.53 -11.83
N VAL A 114 11.15 -3.45 -10.69
CA VAL A 114 10.25 -2.33 -10.36
C VAL A 114 11.01 -1.01 -10.28
N GLU A 115 12.23 -1.03 -9.73
CA GLU A 115 13.09 0.16 -9.59
C GLU A 115 13.60 0.69 -10.94
N HIS A 116 13.57 -0.14 -11.99
CA HIS A 116 14.08 0.20 -13.32
C HIS A 116 12.99 0.74 -14.25
N LEU A 117 11.73 0.82 -13.79
CA LEU A 117 10.63 1.34 -14.59
C LEU A 117 10.59 2.86 -14.57
N ASN A 118 10.38 3.45 -15.74
CA ASN A 118 10.14 4.89 -15.85
C ASN A 118 8.63 5.20 -15.76
N VAL A 119 8.09 5.27 -14.54
CA VAL A 119 6.66 5.54 -14.28
C VAL A 119 6.38 6.87 -13.57
N GLY A 120 7.40 7.73 -13.43
CA GLY A 120 7.26 9.04 -12.78
C GLY A 120 7.00 9.02 -11.27
N ALA A 121 7.00 7.83 -10.66
CA ALA A 121 6.86 7.64 -9.22
C ALA A 121 7.92 6.68 -8.68
N ARG A 122 8.39 6.94 -7.46
CA ARG A 122 9.34 6.10 -6.74
C ARG A 122 8.59 5.15 -5.82
N PHE A 123 8.92 3.86 -5.89
CA PHE A 123 8.34 2.86 -5.00
C PHE A 123 9.11 2.75 -3.69
N HIS A 124 8.39 2.68 -2.58
CA HIS A 124 8.92 2.45 -1.25
C HIS A 124 8.31 1.17 -0.69
N TYR A 125 9.14 0.14 -0.54
CA TYR A 125 8.75 -1.10 0.11
C TYR A 125 8.79 -0.97 1.64
N HIS A 126 7.78 -1.53 2.29
CA HIS A 126 7.70 -1.68 3.74
C HIS A 126 7.29 -3.11 4.08
N ASN A 127 7.98 -3.73 5.04
CA ASN A 127 7.57 -5.03 5.56
C ASN A 127 6.35 -4.82 6.48
N ASN A 128 5.23 -5.46 6.14
CA ASN A 128 3.95 -5.33 6.86
C ASN A 128 3.98 -5.96 8.27
N GLU A 129 4.70 -7.07 8.45
CA GLU A 129 4.81 -7.81 9.72
C GLU A 129 5.57 -7.03 10.79
N LYS A 130 6.30 -5.98 10.42
CA LYS A 130 6.99 -5.10 11.37
C LYS A 130 6.02 -4.26 12.18
N LEU A 131 4.92 -3.81 11.57
CA LEU A 131 3.99 -2.90 12.20
C LEU A 131 2.84 -3.64 12.88
N PHE A 132 2.29 -4.67 12.24
CA PHE A 132 1.13 -5.43 12.70
C PHE A 132 1.51 -6.90 12.99
N GLN A 133 0.85 -7.53 13.97
CA GLN A 133 1.15 -8.89 14.39
C GLN A 133 0.31 -9.93 13.66
N ASN A 134 -1.00 -9.72 13.58
CA ASN A 134 -1.98 -10.69 13.12
C ASN A 134 -2.96 -10.12 12.09
N ASP A 135 -2.67 -8.93 11.54
CA ASP A 135 -3.47 -8.34 10.47
C ASP A 135 -2.83 -8.63 9.10
N PRO A 136 -3.14 -9.79 8.48
CA PRO A 136 -2.55 -10.19 7.21
C PRO A 136 -2.96 -9.23 6.10
N ILE A 137 -2.02 -8.96 5.20
CA ILE A 137 -2.38 -8.43 3.89
C ILE A 137 -2.87 -9.63 3.09
N THR A 138 -4.17 -9.76 2.87
CA THR A 138 -4.72 -10.82 2.04
C THR A 138 -4.62 -10.45 0.56
N PHE A 139 -4.52 -11.48 -0.28
CA PHE A 139 -4.62 -11.34 -1.73
C PHE A 139 -5.91 -10.64 -2.11
N GLY A 140 -5.85 -9.87 -3.20
CA GLY A 140 -6.91 -8.98 -3.66
C GLY A 140 -8.31 -9.55 -3.50
N LEU A 141 -9.23 -8.71 -3.03
CA LEU A 141 -10.66 -8.97 -3.03
C LEU A 141 -11.15 -9.14 -4.47
N THR A 142 -10.95 -10.33 -5.01
CA THR A 142 -11.94 -11.06 -5.80
C THR A 142 -12.37 -12.20 -4.88
N SER A 143 -13.67 -12.27 -4.57
CA SER A 143 -14.29 -13.29 -3.71
C SER A 143 -13.49 -14.59 -3.60
N LEU A 144 -13.17 -14.96 -2.35
CA LEU A 144 -12.54 -16.19 -1.85
C LEU A 144 -11.31 -15.85 -0.99
N ALA A 145 -11.57 -15.66 0.30
CA ALA A 145 -10.57 -15.74 1.34
C ALA A 145 -9.85 -17.09 1.27
N TRP A 146 -8.68 -17.12 0.62
CA TRP A 146 -7.76 -18.25 0.70
C TRP A 146 -6.42 -17.76 1.22
N ASP A 147 -6.17 -18.00 2.50
CA ASP A 147 -4.88 -17.77 3.13
C ASP A 147 -3.95 -18.94 2.75
N VAL A 148 -3.20 -18.77 1.66
CA VAL A 148 -2.38 -19.82 1.02
C VAL A 148 -1.30 -20.39 1.96
N ALA A 149 -0.96 -19.68 3.04
CA ALA A 149 0.02 -20.14 4.02
C ALA A 149 -0.54 -21.16 5.03
N ASN A 150 -1.81 -21.04 5.40
CA ASN A 150 -2.38 -21.77 6.54
C ASN A 150 -3.55 -22.70 6.17
N ASN A 151 -4.07 -22.65 4.94
CA ASN A 151 -5.22 -23.44 4.52
C ASN A 151 -6.45 -23.27 5.43
N GLU A 152 -6.59 -22.08 6.03
CA GLU A 152 -7.72 -21.68 6.86
C GLU A 152 -8.44 -20.50 6.20
N GLY A 153 -9.77 -20.56 6.16
CA GLY A 153 -10.60 -19.47 5.66
C GLY A 153 -10.61 -18.33 6.66
N GLY A 154 -9.93 -17.22 6.34
CA GLY A 154 -10.03 -15.99 7.10
C GLY A 154 -11.47 -15.48 7.12
N SER A 155 -11.95 -15.06 8.30
CA SER A 155 -13.31 -14.55 8.51
C SER A 155 -13.68 -13.51 7.46
N ASP A 156 -14.79 -13.75 6.76
CA ASP A 156 -15.33 -12.97 5.64
C ASP A 156 -16.00 -11.66 6.08
N ASP A 157 -15.43 -10.96 7.09
CA ASP A 157 -15.97 -9.73 7.65
C ASP A 157 -15.38 -8.49 6.93
N PRO A 158 -16.04 -7.94 5.88
CA PRO A 158 -15.64 -6.65 5.27
C PRO A 158 -15.66 -5.49 6.28
N ILE A 159 -16.27 -5.70 7.45
CA ILE A 159 -16.31 -4.76 8.57
C ILE A 159 -14.96 -4.72 9.32
N HIS A 160 -14.16 -5.80 9.26
CA HIS A 160 -12.95 -5.98 10.06
C HIS A 160 -11.65 -6.08 9.24
N GLY A 161 -11.75 -6.14 7.92
CA GLY A 161 -10.59 -6.02 7.02
C GLY A 161 -9.92 -4.65 7.13
N SER A 162 -8.59 -4.64 7.05
CA SER A 162 -7.76 -3.43 7.05
C SER A 162 -7.32 -3.01 5.64
N ALA A 163 -7.67 -3.80 4.63
CA ALA A 163 -7.52 -3.55 3.21
C ALA A 163 -8.89 -3.42 2.54
N LYS A 164 -8.97 -2.65 1.46
CA LYS A 164 -10.14 -2.54 0.59
C LYS A 164 -9.71 -2.56 -0.88
N SER A 165 -10.58 -3.04 -1.75
CA SER A 165 -10.37 -2.96 -3.21
C SER A 165 -11.02 -1.70 -3.75
N MET A 166 -10.29 -0.98 -4.61
CA MET A 166 -10.80 0.19 -5.33
C MET A 166 -10.69 -0.08 -6.84
N PRO A 167 -11.74 0.15 -7.64
CA PRO A 167 -11.64 0.02 -9.09
C PRO A 167 -10.74 1.12 -9.66
N TRP A 168 -9.87 0.76 -10.60
CA TRP A 168 -8.96 1.70 -11.25
C TRP A 168 -8.99 1.58 -12.78
N GLY A 169 -9.03 2.75 -13.44
CA GLY A 169 -9.01 2.88 -14.89
C GLY A 169 -10.31 2.42 -15.57
N HIS A 170 -10.32 2.48 -16.90
CA HIS A 170 -11.51 2.14 -17.71
C HIS A 170 -11.96 0.68 -17.59
N PHE A 171 -11.06 -0.21 -17.19
CA PHE A 171 -11.33 -1.63 -17.02
C PHE A 171 -11.65 -2.00 -15.57
N GLU A 172 -11.80 -1.00 -14.69
CA GLU A 172 -12.12 -1.18 -13.27
C GLU A 172 -11.23 -2.22 -12.56
N TRP A 173 -9.93 -2.21 -12.89
CA TRP A 173 -8.98 -3.14 -12.30
C TRP A 173 -8.99 -2.99 -10.77
N PRO A 174 -9.07 -4.10 -10.01
CA PRO A 174 -9.04 -4.03 -8.56
C PRO A 174 -7.65 -3.59 -8.09
N LEU A 175 -7.59 -2.47 -7.38
CA LEU A 175 -6.40 -1.98 -6.69
C LEU A 175 -6.61 -2.19 -5.19
N SER A 176 -5.83 -3.06 -4.58
CA SER A 176 -5.89 -3.28 -3.13
C SER A 176 -5.14 -2.15 -2.39
N VAL A 177 -5.85 -1.44 -1.51
CA VAL A 177 -5.32 -0.33 -0.71
C VAL A 177 -5.65 -0.47 0.77
N SER A 178 -4.80 0.05 1.66
CA SER A 178 -5.06 0.14 3.09
C SER A 178 -6.30 0.99 3.34
N THR A 179 -7.14 0.55 4.28
CA THR A 179 -8.17 1.40 4.88
C THR A 179 -7.54 2.64 5.52
N PRO A 180 -8.27 3.77 5.65
CA PRO A 180 -7.69 4.99 6.23
C PRO A 180 -7.13 4.78 7.64
N GLU A 181 -7.77 3.92 8.43
CA GLU A 181 -7.34 3.55 9.79
C GLU A 181 -5.99 2.83 9.79
N ARG A 182 -5.75 1.94 8.83
CA ARG A 182 -4.46 1.26 8.69
C ARG A 182 -3.42 2.20 8.10
N ALA A 183 -3.80 2.94 7.06
CA ALA A 183 -2.93 3.83 6.33
C ALA A 183 -2.36 4.96 7.20
N ILE A 184 -3.13 5.51 8.15
CA ILE A 184 -2.59 6.52 9.07
C ILE A 184 -1.54 5.93 10.02
N LEU A 185 -1.74 4.72 10.54
CA LEU A 185 -0.73 4.06 11.40
C LEU A 185 0.54 3.72 10.60
N GLU A 186 0.37 3.30 9.35
CA GLU A 186 1.47 3.05 8.39
C GLU A 186 2.27 4.32 8.08
N MET A 187 1.59 5.47 7.90
CA MET A 187 2.21 6.77 7.69
C MET A 187 2.96 7.26 8.94
N LEU A 188 2.36 7.11 10.12
CA LEU A 188 2.99 7.44 11.41
C LEU A 188 4.27 6.63 11.67
N ASP A 189 4.34 5.39 11.19
CA ASP A 189 5.55 4.59 11.31
C ASP A 189 6.74 5.20 10.54
N GLN A 190 6.47 5.97 9.49
CA GLN A 190 7.51 6.62 8.69
C GLN A 190 8.09 7.89 9.34
N LEU A 191 7.48 8.42 10.39
CA LEU A 191 8.01 9.57 11.13
C LEU A 191 9.29 9.20 11.93
N PRO A 192 10.28 10.11 12.00
CA PRO A 192 10.40 11.40 11.27
C PRO A 192 11.19 11.28 9.95
N LYS A 193 11.47 10.06 9.48
CA LYS A 193 12.51 9.81 8.46
C LYS A 193 12.03 10.02 7.02
N LYS A 194 10.79 9.61 6.71
CA LYS A 194 10.23 9.71 5.35
C LYS A 194 8.97 10.56 5.27
N GLU A 195 8.42 10.95 6.41
CA GLU A 195 7.28 11.86 6.52
C GLU A 195 7.67 12.99 7.47
N SER A 196 7.03 14.15 7.31
CA SER A 196 7.14 15.27 8.25
C SER A 196 5.94 15.31 9.21
N PHE A 197 6.16 15.84 10.42
CA PHE A 197 5.07 15.99 11.38
C PHE A 197 3.95 16.89 10.85
N HIS A 198 4.27 17.95 10.12
CA HIS A 198 3.28 18.83 9.49
C HIS A 198 2.39 18.11 8.47
N GLN A 199 2.97 17.25 7.64
CA GLN A 199 2.19 16.46 6.68
C GLN A 199 1.26 15.48 7.39
N VAL A 200 1.74 14.83 8.45
CA VAL A 200 0.92 13.94 9.28
C VAL A 200 -0.18 14.71 10.00
N ASP A 201 0.10 15.89 10.56
CA ASP A 201 -0.89 16.75 11.21
C ASP A 201 -2.03 17.09 10.24
N LYS A 202 -1.69 17.58 9.05
CA LYS A 202 -2.68 17.88 7.99
C LYS A 202 -3.44 16.66 7.51
N MET A 203 -2.79 15.51 7.44
CA MET A 203 -3.48 14.27 7.11
C MET A 203 -4.46 13.89 8.22
N MET A 204 -4.04 13.96 9.49
CA MET A 204 -4.88 13.61 10.63
C MET A 204 -6.08 14.56 10.77
N GLU A 205 -5.90 15.85 10.49
CA GLU A 205 -6.97 16.86 10.42
C GLU A 205 -8.12 16.42 9.50
N SER A 206 -7.81 15.81 8.35
CA SER A 206 -8.81 15.38 7.36
C SER A 206 -9.58 14.10 7.73
N LEU A 207 -9.05 13.29 8.65
CA LEU A 207 -9.55 11.94 8.95
C LEU A 207 -10.77 11.97 9.89
N THR A 208 -11.85 12.62 9.47
CA THR A 208 -13.06 12.84 10.29
C THR A 208 -13.98 11.62 10.42
N THR A 209 -13.82 10.60 9.56
CA THR A 209 -14.76 9.48 9.42
C THR A 209 -14.14 8.11 9.71
N LEU A 210 -13.08 8.04 10.52
CA LEU A 210 -12.47 6.76 10.89
C LEU A 210 -13.41 5.88 11.73
N SER A 211 -13.36 4.57 11.52
CA SER A 211 -14.09 3.57 12.29
C SER A 211 -13.38 3.29 13.63
N PRO A 212 -14.01 3.59 14.78
CA PRO A 212 -13.42 3.28 16.09
C PRO A 212 -13.14 1.79 16.29
N ARG A 213 -14.00 0.92 15.75
CA ARG A 213 -13.84 -0.54 15.85
C ARG A 213 -12.59 -1.00 15.11
N ARG A 214 -12.37 -0.50 13.88
CA ARG A 214 -11.18 -0.85 13.08
C ARG A 214 -9.91 -0.26 13.70
N LEU A 215 -9.95 0.99 14.15
CA LEU A 215 -8.85 1.61 14.90
C LEU A 215 -8.48 0.81 16.15
N SER A 216 -9.46 0.41 16.96
CA SER A 216 -9.21 -0.39 18.16
C SER A 216 -8.55 -1.73 17.84
N LYS A 217 -9.04 -2.44 16.83
CA LYS A 217 -8.41 -3.69 16.35
C LYS A 217 -6.96 -3.45 15.92
N LEU A 218 -6.72 -2.46 15.06
CA LEU A 218 -5.39 -2.16 14.53
C LEU A 218 -4.40 -1.65 15.59
N LEU A 219 -4.85 -0.83 16.54
CA LEU A 219 -4.02 -0.32 17.63
C LEU A 219 -3.65 -1.43 18.63
N ARG A 220 -4.53 -2.41 18.86
CA ARG A 220 -4.19 -3.61 19.65
C ARG A 220 -3.14 -4.46 18.94
N ASP A 221 -3.30 -4.65 17.64
CA ASP A 221 -2.39 -5.48 16.83
C ASP A 221 -1.07 -4.79 16.46
N CYS A 222 -1.01 -3.45 16.57
CA CYS A 222 0.19 -2.67 16.29
C CYS A 222 1.29 -2.98 17.33
N LYS A 223 2.50 -3.32 16.86
CA LYS A 223 3.68 -3.61 17.70
C LYS A 223 4.43 -2.34 18.13
N SER A 224 4.20 -1.22 17.44
CA SER A 224 5.00 -0.01 17.59
C SER A 224 4.40 0.93 18.62
N VAL A 225 4.96 0.95 19.84
CA VAL A 225 4.64 1.93 20.88
C VAL A 225 4.78 3.38 20.37
N LYS A 226 5.78 3.62 19.49
CA LYS A 226 5.97 4.91 18.83
C LYS A 226 4.71 5.32 18.06
N VAL A 227 4.18 4.43 17.23
CA VAL A 227 3.02 4.70 16.38
C VAL A 227 1.77 4.91 17.22
N LYS A 228 1.52 4.09 18.25
CA LYS A 228 0.36 4.27 19.14
C LYS A 228 0.38 5.62 19.85
N ARG A 229 1.53 6.02 20.41
CA ARG A 229 1.69 7.33 21.07
C ARG A 229 1.49 8.49 20.11
N LEU A 230 2.10 8.43 18.92
CA LEU A 230 1.90 9.44 17.88
C LEU A 230 0.44 9.51 17.43
N PHE A 231 -0.22 8.37 17.26
CA PHE A 231 -1.62 8.31 16.88
C PHE A 231 -2.49 9.05 17.88
N PHE A 232 -2.35 8.75 19.19
CA PHE A 232 -3.14 9.44 20.20
C PHE A 232 -2.76 10.93 20.32
N PHE A 233 -1.47 11.28 20.23
CA PHE A 233 -1.05 12.68 20.21
C PHE A 233 -1.80 13.49 19.15
N PHE A 234 -1.76 13.05 17.89
CA PHE A 234 -2.46 13.75 16.81
C PHE A 234 -3.99 13.63 16.90
N ALA A 235 -4.51 12.49 17.38
CA ALA A 235 -5.95 12.32 17.56
C ALA A 235 -6.52 13.31 18.58
N PHE A 236 -5.86 13.50 19.73
CA PHE A 236 -6.29 14.47 20.74
C PHE A 236 -6.14 15.91 20.29
N ARG A 237 -5.13 16.20 19.45
CA ARG A 237 -4.94 17.53 18.87
C ARG A 237 -6.10 17.94 17.97
N HIS A 238 -6.60 17.05 17.12
CA HIS A 238 -7.76 17.35 16.25
C HIS A 238 -9.13 17.02 16.87
N ASN A 239 -9.17 16.18 17.91
CA ASN A 239 -10.34 15.84 18.70
C ASN A 239 -11.59 15.46 17.87
N HIS A 240 -11.39 14.60 16.87
CA HIS A 240 -12.47 14.09 16.02
C HIS A 240 -13.52 13.31 16.83
N ARG A 241 -14.77 13.29 16.34
CA ARG A 241 -15.89 12.60 17.02
C ARG A 241 -15.64 11.12 17.28
N TRP A 242 -14.91 10.43 16.41
CA TRP A 242 -14.61 9.02 16.60
C TRP A 242 -13.65 8.77 17.78
N LEU A 243 -12.89 9.78 18.23
CA LEU A 243 -11.95 9.64 19.35
C LEU A 243 -12.67 9.36 20.67
N SER A 244 -13.88 9.88 20.87
CA SER A 244 -14.66 9.63 22.09
C SER A 244 -15.02 8.15 22.30
N HIS A 245 -14.81 7.32 21.27
CA HIS A 245 -15.06 5.88 21.30
C HIS A 245 -13.79 5.05 21.47
N LEU A 246 -12.63 5.71 21.66
CA LEU A 246 -11.36 5.07 21.93
C LEU A 246 -10.87 5.45 23.33
N ASP A 247 -10.56 4.44 24.13
CA ASP A 247 -9.93 4.61 25.43
C ASP A 247 -8.41 4.37 25.29
N PRO A 248 -7.56 5.39 25.43
CA PRO A 248 -6.11 5.24 25.36
C PRO A 248 -5.54 4.26 26.39
N GLU A 249 -6.17 4.12 27.55
CA GLU A 249 -5.71 3.22 28.62
C GLU A 249 -5.90 1.74 28.24
N ALA A 250 -6.75 1.45 27.26
CA ALA A 250 -6.98 0.10 26.77
C ALA A 250 -5.85 -0.44 25.86
N PHE A 251 -4.81 0.36 25.59
CA PHE A 251 -3.70 0.01 24.70
C PHE A 251 -2.35 0.13 25.41
N ASP A 252 -1.42 -0.77 25.09
CA ASP A 252 -0.03 -0.66 25.55
C ASP A 252 0.68 0.51 24.86
N LEU A 253 0.75 1.65 25.56
CA LEU A 253 1.52 2.82 25.17
C LEU A 253 2.96 2.77 25.69
N GLY A 254 3.41 1.68 26.33
CA GLY A 254 4.73 1.54 26.93
C GLY A 254 5.06 2.60 27.99
N SER A 255 6.26 2.54 28.53
CA SER A 255 6.74 3.46 29.58
C SER A 255 7.92 4.31 29.11
N GLY A 256 8.21 5.37 29.88
CA GLY A 256 9.39 6.22 29.66
C GLY A 256 9.28 7.23 28.51
N LYS A 257 10.25 8.13 28.45
CA LYS A 257 10.36 9.19 27.45
C LYS A 257 10.92 8.64 26.14
N ARG A 258 10.34 9.05 25.01
CA ARG A 258 10.82 8.69 23.67
C ARG A 258 11.12 9.95 22.87
N MET A 259 12.40 10.20 22.62
CA MET A 259 12.83 11.34 21.81
C MET A 259 12.61 11.03 20.31
N LEU A 260 11.62 11.66 19.68
CA LEU A 260 11.37 11.54 18.24
C LEU A 260 12.05 12.65 17.45
N VAL A 261 12.10 13.86 18.03
CA VAL A 261 12.77 15.04 17.47
C VAL A 261 13.81 15.55 18.47
N LYS A 262 15.05 15.73 18.01
CA LYS A 262 16.13 16.31 18.81
C LYS A 262 15.86 17.80 19.00
N GLY A 263 15.87 18.28 20.25
CA GLY A 263 15.51 19.65 20.58
C GLY A 263 14.01 19.93 20.50
N GLY A 264 13.18 18.91 20.32
CA GLY A 264 11.72 19.06 20.41
C GLY A 264 11.23 19.16 21.85
N LYS A 265 10.01 19.66 22.03
CA LYS A 265 9.35 19.75 23.33
C LYS A 265 8.72 18.42 23.72
N LEU A 266 8.77 18.07 25.01
CA LEU A 266 8.20 16.83 25.53
C LEU A 266 6.69 17.02 25.74
N ASP A 267 5.88 16.23 25.04
CA ASP A 267 4.48 16.03 25.40
C ASP A 267 4.43 15.12 26.65
N PRO A 268 3.92 15.62 27.80
CA PRO A 268 3.93 14.87 29.05
C PRO A 268 2.88 13.75 29.08
N ARG A 269 1.88 13.79 28.20
CA ARG A 269 0.76 12.85 28.19
C ARG A 269 1.14 11.54 27.52
N PHE A 270 1.83 11.61 26.38
CA PHE A 270 2.27 10.46 25.58
C PHE A 270 3.78 10.23 25.67
N MET A 271 4.50 11.07 26.41
CA MET A 271 5.93 10.91 26.70
C MET A 271 6.78 10.80 25.43
N ILE A 272 6.48 11.66 24.45
CA ILE A 272 7.19 11.78 23.17
C ILE A 272 7.70 13.20 22.98
N THR A 273 8.85 13.38 22.32
CA THR A 273 9.26 14.72 21.89
C THR A 273 8.69 15.05 20.53
N ILE A 274 8.08 16.22 20.40
CA ILE A 274 7.45 16.75 19.19
C ILE A 274 8.13 18.07 18.78
N PRO A 275 8.02 18.49 17.51
CA PRO A 275 8.37 19.85 17.10
C PRO A 275 7.67 20.91 17.97
N GLU A 276 8.37 21.99 18.34
CA GLU A 276 7.86 23.02 19.27
C GLU A 276 6.62 23.75 18.72
N ASP A 277 6.52 23.90 17.41
CA ASP A 277 5.40 24.52 16.70
C ASP A 277 4.12 23.67 16.71
N LEU A 278 4.22 22.39 17.06
CA LEU A 278 3.07 21.50 17.24
C LEU A 278 2.68 21.30 18.70
N ASP A 279 3.39 21.93 19.63
CA ASP A 279 3.08 21.88 21.05
C ASP A 279 1.99 22.91 21.41
N GLY A 280 0.73 22.48 21.38
CA GLY A 280 -0.46 23.31 21.62
C GLY A 280 -1.74 22.71 21.00
N GLN A 281 -2.90 23.32 21.24
CA GLN A 281 -4.10 23.06 20.42
C GLN A 281 -3.93 23.70 19.02
N PRO A 282 -4.55 23.14 17.97
CA PRO A 282 -4.39 23.60 16.59
C PRO A 282 -4.83 25.04 16.36
#